data_AF-A0A5M9JRA4-F1
#
_entry.id   AF-A0A5M9JRA4-F1
#
_cell.length_a   1.000
_cell.length_b   1.000
_cell.length_c   1.000
_cell.angle_alpha   90.00
_cell.angle_beta   90.00
_cell.angle_gamma   90.00
#
_symmetry.space_group_name_H-M   'P 1'
#
loop_
_entity.id
_entity.type
_entity.pdbx_description
1 polymer ?
#
loop_
_entity_poly.entity_id
_entity_poly.type
_entity_poly.pdbx_seq_one_letter_code
_entity_poly.pdbx_strand_id
1 'polypeptide(L)'
;MVSTNGKGPRFANIVRRQIASNLPNNIGEGIEKVGKLRQMLRKVAPGPEEGPKRMAWMIKVSDAYSLDDLCEMNEEDMETLLRFYAPNKVPRFKCLQAMKDKSWDLGCLRPLKDESEAFDGSWGFSVGWG
;
A
#
# COMPACT_ATOMS: atom_id res chain seq x y z
N MET A 1 17.84 15.48 -6.53
CA MET A 1 19.16 16.09 -6.83
C MET A 1 20.22 15.28 -6.09
N VAL A 2 21.36 14.96 -6.71
CA VAL A 2 22.48 14.28 -6.05
C VAL A 2 23.61 15.31 -5.90
N SER A 3 23.99 15.61 -4.65
CA SER A 3 25.07 16.56 -4.32
C SER A 3 26.16 15.85 -3.52
N THR A 4 27.42 16.22 -3.79
CA THR A 4 28.59 15.74 -3.06
C THR A 4 29.23 16.83 -2.21
N ASN A 5 28.52 17.94 -1.95
CA ASN A 5 29.04 19.08 -1.15
C ASN A 5 30.43 19.55 -1.60
N GLY A 6 30.63 19.68 -2.91
CA GLY A 6 31.91 20.10 -3.51
C GLY A 6 32.97 19.01 -3.62
N LYS A 7 32.71 17.76 -3.18
CA LYS A 7 33.66 16.63 -3.24
C LYS A 7 33.72 15.94 -4.60
N GLY A 8 33.62 16.72 -5.68
CA GLY A 8 33.81 16.25 -7.05
C GLY A 8 32.51 16.04 -7.83
N PRO A 9 32.31 16.72 -8.98
CA PRO A 9 31.11 16.59 -9.80
C PRO A 9 31.01 15.23 -10.51
N ARG A 10 32.14 14.56 -10.76
CA ARG A 10 32.16 13.22 -11.36
C ARG A 10 31.53 12.16 -10.46
N PHE A 11 31.83 12.19 -9.15
CA PHE A 11 31.25 11.24 -8.21
C PHE A 11 29.72 11.43 -8.10
N ALA A 12 29.25 12.68 -8.07
CA ALA A 12 27.81 12.98 -8.10
C ALA A 12 27.12 12.40 -9.35
N ASN A 13 27.79 12.42 -10.51
CA ASN A 13 27.27 11.83 -11.73
C ASN A 13 27.22 10.31 -11.70
N ILE A 14 28.26 9.66 -11.16
CA ILE A 14 28.30 8.20 -11.00
C ILE A 14 27.13 7.75 -10.13
N VAL A 15 26.95 8.38 -8.96
CA VAL A 15 25.85 8.05 -8.04
C VAL A 15 24.49 8.29 -8.71
N ARG A 16 24.31 9.40 -9.44
CA ARG A 16 23.06 9.66 -10.18
C ARG A 16 22.74 8.59 -11.21
N ARG A 17 23.73 8.16 -12.00
CA ARG A 17 23.56 7.10 -13.00
C ARG A 17 23.22 5.76 -12.35
N GLN A 18 23.89 5.45 -11.23
CA GLN A 18 23.62 4.24 -10.46
C GLN A 18 22.19 4.22 -9.89
N ILE A 19 21.71 5.35 -9.37
CA ILE A 19 20.32 5.46 -8.91
C ILE A 19 19.38 5.21 -10.09
N ALA A 20 19.59 5.92 -11.22
CA ALA A 20 18.75 5.79 -12.40
C ALA A 20 18.69 4.34 -12.95
N SER A 21 19.82 3.63 -12.98
CA SER A 21 19.86 2.24 -13.44
C SER A 21 19.21 1.23 -12.50
N ASN A 22 19.03 1.59 -11.22
CA ASN A 22 18.34 0.74 -10.24
C ASN A 22 16.85 1.07 -10.09
N LEU A 23 16.35 2.09 -10.79
CA LEU A 23 14.91 2.37 -10.79
C LEU A 23 14.18 1.29 -11.61
N PRO A 24 13.05 0.77 -11.11
CA PRO A 24 12.22 -0.17 -11.86
C PRO A 24 11.67 0.47 -13.14
N ASN A 25 11.58 -0.32 -14.22
CA ASN A 25 11.14 0.16 -15.53
C ASN A 25 9.71 0.74 -15.52
N ASN A 26 8.84 0.21 -14.65
CA ASN A 26 7.43 0.57 -14.51
C ASN A 26 7.18 1.77 -13.56
N ILE A 27 8.22 2.39 -12.99
CA ILE A 27 8.05 3.45 -11.99
C ILE A 27 7.24 4.66 -12.50
N GLY A 28 7.37 4.98 -13.78
CA GLY A 28 6.62 6.08 -14.40
C GLY A 28 5.10 5.83 -14.39
N GLU A 29 4.69 4.58 -14.68
CA GLU A 29 3.29 4.20 -14.64
C GLU A 29 2.74 4.29 -13.22
N GLY A 30 3.48 3.77 -12.23
CA GLY A 30 3.09 3.87 -10.82
C GLY A 30 2.88 5.32 -10.36
N ILE A 31 3.71 6.26 -10.82
CA ILE A 31 3.55 7.70 -10.54
C ILE A 31 2.23 8.23 -11.10
N GLU A 32 1.90 7.89 -12.35
CA GLU A 32 0.64 8.29 -12.98
C GLU A 32 -0.58 7.71 -12.25
N LYS A 33 -0.53 6.44 -11.85
CA LYS A 33 -1.60 5.78 -11.08
C LYS A 33 -1.81 6.45 -9.73
N VAL A 34 -0.75 6.75 -8.99
CA VAL A 34 -0.82 7.49 -7.72
C VAL A 34 -1.34 8.90 -7.94
N GLY A 35 -0.92 9.58 -9.01
CA GLY A 35 -1.43 10.89 -9.41
C GLY A 35 -2.95 10.86 -9.64
N LYS A 36 -3.43 9.87 -10.39
CA LYS A 36 -4.87 9.65 -10.66
C LYS A 36 -5.65 9.38 -9.37
N LEU A 37 -5.16 8.49 -8.49
CA LEU A 37 -5.78 8.23 -7.19
C LEU A 37 -5.92 9.52 -6.36
N ARG A 38 -4.89 10.37 -6.32
CA ARG A 38 -4.94 11.66 -5.62
C ARG A 38 -5.98 12.61 -6.22
N GLN A 39 -6.14 12.63 -7.54
CA GLN A 39 -7.17 13.43 -8.20
C GLN A 39 -8.57 12.93 -7.86
N MET A 40 -8.79 11.61 -7.87
CA MET A 40 -10.06 11.00 -7.49
C MET A 40 -10.39 11.28 -6.02
N LEU A 41 -9.40 11.18 -5.13
CA LEU A 41 -9.56 11.49 -3.70
C LEU A 41 -10.00 12.93 -3.46
N ARG A 42 -9.51 13.90 -4.25
CA ARG A 42 -9.97 15.30 -4.18
C ARG A 42 -11.44 15.46 -4.59
N LYS A 43 -11.96 14.60 -5.46
CA LYS A 43 -13.40 14.61 -5.82
C LYS A 43 -14.26 14.04 -4.69
N VAL A 44 -13.78 13.00 -4.00
CA VAL A 44 -14.47 12.39 -2.84
C VAL A 44 -14.50 13.32 -1.63
N ALA A 45 -13.40 14.04 -1.38
CA ALA A 45 -13.27 14.98 -0.27
C ALA A 45 -12.76 16.34 -0.78
N PRO A 46 -13.65 17.20 -1.33
CA PRO A 46 -13.25 18.45 -1.98
C PRO A 46 -12.86 19.58 -1.02
N GLY A 47 -13.26 19.47 0.25
CA GLY A 47 -13.03 20.51 1.26
C GLY A 47 -11.55 20.84 1.45
N PRO A 48 -11.17 22.12 1.59
CA PRO A 48 -9.80 22.51 1.90
C PRO A 48 -9.32 21.96 3.26
N GLU A 49 -10.22 21.85 4.24
CA GLU A 49 -9.98 21.27 5.57
C GLU A 49 -9.61 19.78 5.53
N GLU A 50 -10.04 19.07 4.49
CA GLU A 50 -9.68 17.66 4.28
C GLU A 50 -8.25 17.50 3.74
N GLY A 51 -7.56 18.60 3.40
CA GLY A 51 -6.20 18.59 2.85
C GLY A 51 -5.19 17.76 3.65
N PRO A 52 -4.99 18.04 4.95
CA PRO A 52 -4.10 17.26 5.81
C PRO A 52 -4.51 15.79 5.90
N LYS A 53 -5.81 15.50 5.97
CA LYS A 53 -6.35 14.13 6.07
C LYS A 53 -6.13 13.33 4.80
N ARG A 54 -6.35 13.92 3.62
CA ARG A 54 -6.03 13.33 2.32
C ARG A 54 -4.54 12.99 2.21
N MET A 55 -3.67 13.90 2.65
CA MET A 55 -2.22 13.68 2.61
C MET A 55 -1.80 12.54 3.53
N ALA A 56 -2.30 12.53 4.78
CA ALA A 56 -2.02 11.47 5.74
C ALA A 56 -2.52 10.10 5.24
N TRP A 57 -3.70 10.04 4.62
CA TRP A 57 -4.24 8.80 4.07
C TRP A 57 -3.45 8.33 2.84
N MET A 58 -3.03 9.24 1.95
CA MET A 58 -2.17 8.88 0.81
C MET A 58 -0.81 8.31 1.24
N ILE A 59 -0.21 8.83 2.32
CA ILE A 59 1.02 8.28 2.90
C ILE A 59 0.76 6.82 3.33
N LYS A 60 -0.33 6.56 4.05
CA LYS A 60 -0.68 5.18 4.45
C LYS A 60 -0.86 4.24 3.26
N VAL A 61 -1.44 4.71 2.15
CA VAL A 61 -1.58 3.89 0.93
C VAL A 61 -0.21 3.59 0.32
N SER A 62 0.66 4.60 0.21
CA SER A 62 2.03 4.42 -0.30
C SER A 62 2.92 3.56 0.58
N ASP A 63 2.70 3.54 1.89
CA ASP A 63 3.42 2.68 2.82
C ASP A 63 2.89 1.23 2.82
N ALA A 64 1.60 1.04 2.51
CA ALA A 64 0.95 -0.26 2.53
C ALA A 64 1.17 -1.08 1.26
N TYR A 65 1.37 -0.43 0.11
CA TYR A 65 1.44 -1.06 -1.21
C TYR A 65 2.86 -1.00 -1.78
N SER A 66 3.29 -2.10 -2.39
CA SER A 66 4.54 -2.12 -3.15
C SER A 66 4.42 -1.31 -4.45
N LEU A 67 5.54 -1.01 -5.10
CA LEU A 67 5.51 -0.35 -6.41
C LEU A 67 4.72 -1.16 -7.43
N ASP A 68 4.87 -2.49 -7.41
CA ASP A 68 4.16 -3.37 -8.34
C ASP A 68 2.66 -3.34 -8.09
N ASP A 69 2.21 -3.38 -6.83
CA ASP A 69 0.79 -3.20 -6.47
C ASP A 69 0.23 -1.87 -7.00
N LEU A 70 1.00 -0.78 -6.88
CA LEU A 70 0.60 0.55 -7.35
C LEU A 70 0.52 0.63 -8.87
N CYS A 71 1.41 -0.07 -9.58
CA CYS A 71 1.38 -0.17 -11.04
C CYS A 71 0.20 -1.00 -11.53
N GLU A 72 -0.08 -2.14 -10.88
CA GLU A 72 -1.19 -3.04 -11.21
C GLU A 72 -2.58 -2.46 -10.88
N MET A 73 -2.63 -1.42 -10.05
CA MET A 73 -3.88 -0.79 -9.63
C MET A 73 -4.64 -0.17 -10.81
N ASN A 74 -5.88 -0.64 -11.02
CA ASN A 74 -6.78 -0.11 -12.04
C ASN A 74 -7.79 0.87 -11.45
N GLU A 75 -8.55 1.55 -12.31
CA GLU A 75 -9.50 2.59 -11.87
C GLU A 75 -10.58 2.04 -10.93
N GLU A 76 -11.08 0.84 -11.18
CA GLU A 76 -12.02 0.15 -10.28
C GLU A 76 -11.40 -0.17 -8.90
N ASP A 77 -10.10 -0.48 -8.84
CA ASP A 77 -9.39 -0.67 -7.57
C ASP A 77 -9.33 0.65 -6.81
N MET A 78 -9.04 1.74 -7.51
CA MET A 78 -8.99 3.08 -6.91
C MET A 78 -10.36 3.47 -6.36
N GLU A 79 -11.44 3.26 -7.10
CA GLU A 79 -12.80 3.53 -6.63
C GLU A 79 -13.15 2.71 -5.38
N THR A 80 -12.77 1.44 -5.36
CA THR A 80 -12.98 0.55 -4.20
C THR A 80 -12.15 1.01 -3.01
N LEU A 81 -10.90 1.40 -3.24
CA LEU A 81 -9.98 1.87 -2.21
C LEU A 81 -10.48 3.14 -1.55
N LEU A 82 -11.01 4.07 -2.35
CA LEU A 82 -11.53 5.36 -1.87
C LEU A 82 -12.70 5.21 -0.89
N ARG A 83 -13.43 4.09 -0.91
CA ARG A 83 -14.47 3.79 0.09
C ARG A 83 -13.90 3.67 1.51
N PHE A 84 -12.61 3.33 1.63
CA PHE A 84 -11.90 3.23 2.91
C PHE A 84 -11.29 4.55 3.40
N TYR A 85 -11.48 5.65 2.66
CA TYR A 85 -11.03 6.98 3.08
C TYR A 85 -11.74 7.46 4.35
N ALA A 86 -13.09 7.41 4.38
CA ALA A 86 -13.88 7.83 5.54
C ALA A 86 -13.52 7.06 6.83
N PRO A 87 -13.40 5.72 6.83
CA PRO A 87 -12.93 4.97 8.01
C PRO A 87 -11.41 5.10 8.26
N ASN A 88 -10.67 5.81 7.39
CA ASN A 88 -9.22 6.03 7.50
C ASN A 88 -8.40 4.72 7.58
N LYS A 89 -8.82 3.72 6.80
CA LYS A 89 -8.19 2.41 6.69
C LYS A 89 -7.64 2.20 5.28
N VAL A 90 -6.67 1.30 5.16
CA VAL A 90 -6.13 0.84 3.89
C VAL A 90 -6.14 -0.70 3.93
N PRO A 91 -6.98 -1.38 3.15
CA PRO A 91 -6.95 -2.84 3.05
C PRO A 91 -5.68 -3.31 2.36
N ARG A 92 -5.34 -4.61 2.47
CA ARG A 92 -4.27 -5.20 1.65
C ARG A 92 -4.71 -5.23 0.17
N PHE A 93 -3.79 -4.97 -0.75
CA PHE A 93 -4.10 -4.85 -2.18
C PHE A 93 -4.81 -6.09 -2.75
N LYS A 94 -4.29 -7.29 -2.46
CA LYS A 94 -4.94 -8.55 -2.86
C LYS A 94 -6.36 -8.72 -2.30
N CYS A 95 -6.61 -8.28 -1.07
CA CYS A 95 -7.96 -8.30 -0.50
C CYS A 95 -8.88 -7.32 -1.21
N LEU A 96 -8.36 -6.16 -1.59
CA LEU A 96 -9.10 -5.16 -2.35
C LEU A 96 -9.46 -5.67 -3.75
N GLN A 97 -8.54 -6.36 -4.43
CA GLN A 97 -8.82 -7.00 -5.72
C GLN A 97 -9.87 -8.11 -5.58
N ALA A 98 -9.80 -8.92 -4.52
CA ALA A 98 -10.79 -9.97 -4.25
C ALA A 98 -12.20 -9.43 -3.98
N MET A 99 -12.34 -8.18 -3.53
CA MET A 99 -13.64 -7.52 -3.34
C MET A 99 -14.33 -7.13 -4.66
N LYS A 100 -13.61 -7.17 -5.80
CA LYS A 100 -14.18 -6.90 -7.14
C LYS A 100 -15.03 -8.05 -7.64
N ASP A 101 -14.59 -9.28 -7.37
CA ASP A 101 -15.38 -10.47 -7.62
C ASP A 101 -16.53 -10.44 -6.61
N LYS A 102 -17.76 -10.28 -7.09
CA LYS A 102 -19.01 -10.08 -6.32
C LYS A 102 -19.39 -11.26 -5.39
N SER A 103 -18.43 -11.89 -4.72
CA SER A 103 -18.55 -13.03 -3.80
C SER A 103 -18.23 -12.69 -2.34
N TRP A 104 -17.78 -11.45 -2.05
CA TRP A 104 -17.38 -11.05 -0.69
C TRP A 104 -18.37 -10.07 -0.06
N ASP A 105 -19.09 -10.54 0.96
CA ASP A 105 -19.86 -9.68 1.86
C ASP A 105 -18.93 -8.83 2.74
N LEU A 106 -19.40 -7.62 3.06
CA LEU A 106 -18.74 -6.54 3.81
C LEU A 106 -18.28 -6.89 5.24
N GLY A 107 -18.23 -8.17 5.62
CA GLY A 107 -17.85 -8.67 6.95
C GLY A 107 -16.36 -8.98 7.16
N CYS A 108 -15.53 -8.98 6.12
CA CYS A 108 -14.15 -9.47 6.24
C CYS A 108 -13.12 -8.34 6.41
N LEU A 109 -13.07 -7.78 7.63
CA LEU A 109 -11.83 -7.23 8.20
C LEU A 109 -10.91 -8.33 8.76
N ARG A 110 -11.08 -9.59 8.31
CA ARG A 110 -10.19 -10.72 8.58
C ARG A 110 -9.84 -11.49 7.30
N PRO A 111 -8.61 -12.04 7.20
CA PRO A 111 -8.24 -12.92 6.10
C PRO A 111 -9.11 -14.18 6.12
N LEU A 112 -9.59 -14.60 4.96
CA LEU A 112 -10.15 -15.94 4.76
C LEU A 112 -8.98 -16.90 4.51
N LYS A 113 -8.23 -17.23 5.57
CA LYS A 113 -7.28 -18.35 5.55
C LYS A 113 -7.06 -18.88 6.97
N ASP A 114 -8.00 -19.70 7.43
CA ASP A 114 -7.72 -20.75 8.40
C ASP A 114 -7.81 -22.09 7.66
N GLU A 115 -6.75 -22.42 6.92
CA GLU A 115 -6.36 -23.82 6.80
C GLU A 115 -5.35 -24.07 7.93
N SER A 116 -5.82 -24.74 8.97
CA SER A 116 -5.07 -25.59 9.90
C SER A 116 -3.74 -25.06 10.44
N GLU A 117 -3.81 -24.28 11.51
CA GLU A 117 -3.09 -24.69 12.71
C GLU A 117 -4.13 -25.11 13.74
N ALA A 118 -4.52 -26.38 13.66
CA ALA A 118 -5.07 -27.09 14.80
C ALA A 118 -3.98 -27.09 15.88
N PHE A 119 -3.93 -26.03 16.68
CA PHE A 119 -3.39 -26.11 18.02
C PHE A 119 -4.38 -26.94 18.83
N ASP A 120 -4.12 -28.24 18.91
CA ASP A 120 -4.97 -29.26 19.54
C ASP A 120 -4.97 -29.20 21.08
N GLY A 121 -4.34 -28.20 21.68
CA GLY A 121 -4.25 -28.06 23.14
C GLY A 121 -3.48 -29.19 23.82
N SER A 122 -2.78 -30.06 23.10
CA SER A 122 -1.99 -31.15 23.66
C SER A 122 -0.56 -30.71 23.94
N TRP A 123 -0.39 -29.71 24.81
CA TRP A 123 0.81 -29.61 25.64
C TRP A 123 0.44 -30.10 27.04
N GLY A 124 0.40 -31.43 27.17
CA GLY A 124 0.36 -32.10 28.46
C GLY A 124 1.65 -31.83 29.24
N PHE A 125 1.69 -30.72 29.96
CA PHE A 125 2.64 -30.54 31.05
C PHE A 125 2.02 -31.12 32.32
N SER A 126 2.16 -32.44 32.50
CA SER A 126 2.00 -33.05 33.83
C SER A 126 3.26 -32.75 34.63
N VAL A 127 3.22 -31.71 35.45
CA VAL A 127 4.11 -31.62 36.61
C VAL A 127 3.41 -32.31 37.77
N GLY A 128 3.79 -33.56 38.02
CA GLY A 128 3.41 -34.25 39.24
C GLY A 128 4.08 -33.59 40.44
N TRP A 129 3.27 -33.11 41.38
CA TRP A 129 3.69 -32.75 42.74
C TRP A 129 2.54 -33.07 43.69
N GLY A 130 2.80 -33.96 44.67
CA GLY A 130 1.95 -34.20 45.84
C GLY A 130 1.27 -35.55 45.87
#